data_AF-D0JB63-F1
#
_entry.id   AF-D0JB63-F1
#
_cell.length_a   1.000
_cell.length_b   1.000
_cell.length_c   1.000
_cell.angle_alpha   90.00
_cell.angle_beta   90.00
_cell.angle_gamma   90.00
#
_symmetry.space_group_name_H-M   'P 1'
#
loop_
_entity.id
_entity.type
_entity.pdbx_description
1 polymer ?
#
loop_
_entity_poly.entity_id
_entity_poly.type
_entity_poly.pdbx_seq_one_letter_code
_entity_poly.pdbx_strand_id
1 'polypeptide(L)'
;MKKNMKTNIKDILKGKFLVKEDAYRSWNFIVFLTVLSLISITSSHMMDRKIRKITQISEEIKELKSEYADVHSKCMKMQLASFLRKKLVHVNGLKHLEVPPYELILED
;
A
#
# COMPACT_ATOMS: atom_id res chain seq x y z
N MET A 1 58.22 -3.46 -25.26
CA MET A 1 57.70 -2.07 -25.41
C MET A 1 56.25 -2.04 -24.90
N LYS A 2 56.02 -1.70 -23.62
CA LYS A 2 54.71 -1.82 -22.96
C LYS A 2 54.09 -0.43 -22.77
N LYS A 3 53.10 -0.09 -23.59
CA LYS A 3 52.38 1.19 -23.55
C LYS A 3 51.49 1.22 -22.30
N ASN A 4 51.87 2.01 -21.30
CA ASN A 4 51.11 2.20 -20.08
C ASN A 4 49.87 3.05 -20.34
N MET A 5 48.70 2.42 -20.40
CA MET A 5 47.39 3.09 -20.45
C MET A 5 46.95 3.46 -19.03
N LYS A 6 47.71 4.31 -18.35
CA LYS A 6 47.32 4.86 -17.05
C LYS A 6 46.99 6.33 -17.22
N THR A 7 45.86 6.72 -16.63
CA THR A 7 45.35 8.08 -16.39
C THR A 7 44.61 8.78 -17.54
N ASN A 8 43.38 8.36 -17.81
CA ASN A 8 42.37 9.23 -18.44
C ASN A 8 41.36 9.78 -17.40
N ILE A 9 41.02 8.97 -16.38
CA ILE A 9 40.11 9.35 -15.28
C ILE A 9 40.61 10.57 -14.49
N LYS A 10 41.93 10.66 -14.23
CA LYS A 10 42.51 11.81 -13.50
C LYS A 10 42.38 13.12 -14.27
N ASP A 11 42.41 13.08 -15.61
CA ASP A 11 42.25 14.27 -16.46
C ASP A 11 40.78 14.69 -16.56
N ILE A 12 39.83 13.74 -16.47
CA ILE A 12 38.39 14.00 -16.37
C ILE A 12 38.06 14.66 -15.02
N LEU A 13 38.54 14.10 -13.90
CA LEU A 13 38.35 14.69 -12.56
C LEU A 13 39.02 16.06 -12.40
N LYS A 14 40.18 16.29 -13.07
CA LYS A 14 40.84 17.60 -13.09
C LYS A 14 40.18 18.62 -14.03
N GLY A 15 39.06 18.26 -14.67
CA GLY A 15 38.34 19.18 -15.55
C GLY A 15 39.11 19.58 -16.80
N LYS A 16 40.10 18.79 -17.22
CA LYS A 16 40.93 19.08 -18.41
C LYS A 16 40.12 19.11 -19.71
N PHE A 17 38.92 18.52 -19.69
CA PHE A 17 37.89 18.62 -20.73
C PHE A 17 37.29 20.04 -20.87
N LEU A 18 37.37 20.87 -19.82
CA LEU A 18 36.82 22.22 -19.77
C LEU A 18 37.81 23.31 -20.20
N VAL A 19 39.11 23.00 -20.20
CA VAL A 19 40.19 23.99 -20.40
C VAL A 19 40.92 23.81 -21.75
N LYS A 20 40.66 22.71 -22.48
CA LYS A 20 41.22 22.50 -23.83
C LYS A 20 40.50 23.38 -24.87
N GLU A 21 41.16 23.62 -26.00
CA GLU A 21 40.70 24.51 -27.10
C GLU A 21 39.26 24.24 -27.60
N ASP A 22 38.70 23.05 -27.37
CA ASP A 22 37.30 22.68 -27.64
C ASP A 22 36.33 22.93 -26.44
N ALA A 23 36.68 23.79 -25.49
CA ALA A 23 35.93 24.06 -24.25
C ALA A 23 34.46 24.44 -24.46
N TYR A 24 34.13 25.04 -25.61
CA TYR A 24 32.76 25.40 -25.97
C TYR A 24 31.81 24.20 -26.02
N ARG A 25 32.27 23.04 -26.52
CA ARG A 25 31.43 21.82 -26.59
C ARG A 25 31.24 21.19 -25.20
N SER A 26 32.23 21.34 -24.33
CA SER A 26 32.22 20.83 -22.95
C SER A 26 31.32 21.62 -22.02
N TRP A 27 31.20 22.94 -22.23
CA TRP A 27 30.36 23.82 -21.42
C TRP A 27 28.86 23.50 -21.54
N ASN A 28 28.40 23.17 -22.75
CA ASN A 28 27.02 22.73 -22.98
C ASN A 28 26.65 21.47 -22.17
N PHE A 29 27.61 20.58 -21.92
CA PHE A 29 27.38 19.38 -21.11
C PHE A 29 27.20 19.71 -19.62
N ILE A 30 27.92 20.70 -19.09
CA ILE A 30 27.70 21.18 -17.72
C ILE A 30 26.34 21.86 -17.58
N VAL A 31 25.98 22.72 -18.53
CA VAL A 31 24.66 23.36 -18.54
C VAL A 31 23.55 22.30 -18.61
N PHE A 32 23.75 21.25 -19.41
CA PHE A 32 22.83 20.12 -19.46
C PHE A 32 22.69 19.42 -18.10
N LEU A 33 23.80 19.09 -17.42
CA LEU A 33 23.77 18.42 -16.11
C LEU A 33 23.16 19.29 -15.01
N THR A 34 23.43 20.61 -15.02
CA THR A 34 22.85 21.54 -14.04
C THR A 34 21.34 21.68 -14.24
N VAL A 35 20.87 21.82 -15.48
CA VAL A 35 19.43 21.82 -15.81
C VAL A 35 18.78 20.49 -15.40
N LEU A 36 19.42 19.36 -15.69
CA LEU A 36 18.93 18.04 -15.30
C LEU A 36 18.84 17.88 -13.78
N SER A 37 19.82 18.41 -13.04
CA SER A 37 19.81 18.43 -11.57
C SER A 37 18.65 19.27 -11.03
N LEU A 38 18.39 20.45 -11.61
CA LEU A 38 17.23 21.29 -11.28
C LEU A 38 15.89 20.58 -11.53
N ILE A 39 15.75 19.91 -12.68
CA ILE A 39 14.55 19.11 -13.01
C ILE A 39 14.37 17.97 -11.99
N SER A 40 15.45 17.31 -11.58
CA SER A 40 15.38 16.22 -10.59
C SER A 40 14.90 16.70 -9.22
N ILE A 41 15.42 17.84 -8.75
CA ILE A 41 15.02 18.45 -7.46
C ILE A 41 13.53 18.82 -7.49
N THR A 42 13.09 19.47 -8.57
CA THR A 42 11.68 19.90 -8.70
C THR A 42 10.72 18.71 -8.83
N SER A 43 11.10 17.67 -9.58
CA SER A 43 10.33 16.42 -9.70
C SER A 43 10.16 15.72 -8.35
N SER A 44 11.23 15.66 -7.55
CA SER A 44 11.21 15.04 -6.22
C SER A 44 10.18 15.70 -5.30
N HIS A 45 10.12 17.04 -5.31
CA HIS A 45 9.15 17.76 -4.48
C HIS A 45 7.69 17.55 -4.94
N MET A 46 7.45 17.33 -6.23
CA MET A 46 6.12 16.96 -6.75
C MET A 46 5.75 15.51 -6.38
N MET A 47 6.73 14.61 -6.37
CA MET A 47 6.55 13.22 -5.94
C MET A 47 6.11 13.15 -4.48
N ASP A 48 6.71 13.93 -3.60
CA ASP A 48 6.35 13.97 -2.17
C ASP A 48 4.88 14.37 -1.94
N ARG A 49 4.38 15.35 -2.72
CA ARG A 49 2.97 15.78 -2.63
C ARG A 49 2.03 14.67 -3.06
N LYS A 50 2.38 13.90 -4.09
CA LYS A 50 1.58 12.76 -4.55
C LYS A 50 1.59 11.63 -3.52
N ILE A 51 2.76 11.31 -2.96
CA ILE A 51 2.90 10.26 -1.93
C ILE A 51 2.01 10.58 -0.73
N ARG A 52 2.02 11.82 -0.23
CA ARG A 52 1.15 12.21 0.89
C ARG A 52 -0.33 11.96 0.59
N LYS A 53 -0.81 12.32 -0.60
CA LYS A 53 -2.20 12.05 -1.01
C LYS A 53 -2.50 10.55 -1.10
N ILE A 54 -1.56 9.77 -1.64
CA ILE A 54 -1.70 8.31 -1.73
C ILE A 54 -1.80 7.70 -0.34
N THR A 55 -0.98 8.14 0.61
CA THR A 55 -1.03 7.67 1.99
C THR A 55 -2.37 7.98 2.64
N GLN A 56 -2.90 9.20 2.49
CA GLN A 56 -4.21 9.58 3.04
C GLN A 56 -5.33 8.68 2.50
N ILE A 57 -5.41 8.52 1.17
CA ILE A 57 -6.44 7.67 0.54
C ILE A 57 -6.26 6.20 0.96
N SER A 58 -5.03 5.72 1.11
CA SER A 58 -4.77 4.36 1.56
C SER A 58 -5.21 4.12 3.00
N GLU A 59 -5.11 5.14 3.86
CA GLU A 59 -5.56 5.10 5.24
C GLU A 59 -7.08 5.07 5.31
N GLU A 60 -7.77 5.89 4.52
CA GLU A 60 -9.24 5.86 4.36
C GLU A 60 -9.73 4.48 3.90
N ILE A 61 -9.07 3.86 2.91
CA ILE A 61 -9.42 2.50 2.44
C ILE A 61 -9.27 1.48 3.58
N LYS A 62 -8.22 1.62 4.40
CA LYS A 62 -7.97 0.71 5.52
C LYS A 62 -9.04 0.85 6.59
N GLU A 63 -9.43 2.09 6.90
CA GLU A 63 -10.50 2.39 7.85
C GLU A 63 -11.84 1.80 7.39
N LEU A 64 -12.22 2.05 6.13
CA LEU A 64 -13.46 1.52 5.55
C LEU A 64 -13.49 -0.02 5.53
N LYS A 65 -12.35 -0.66 5.22
CA LYS A 65 -12.23 -2.13 5.29
C LYS A 65 -12.37 -2.67 6.70
N SER A 66 -11.84 -1.95 7.70
CA SER A 66 -11.99 -2.31 9.11
C SER A 66 -13.46 -2.23 9.52
N GLU A 67 -14.14 -1.14 9.17
CA GLU A 67 -15.56 -0.96 9.46
C GLU A 67 -16.41 -2.05 8.80
N TYR A 68 -16.15 -2.35 7.52
CA TYR A 68 -16.82 -3.44 6.82
C TYR A 68 -16.61 -4.79 7.51
N ALA A 69 -15.38 -5.11 7.91
CA ALA A 69 -15.07 -6.37 8.58
C ALA A 69 -15.83 -6.49 9.92
N ASP A 70 -15.93 -5.41 10.69
CA ASP A 70 -16.67 -5.36 11.94
C ASP A 70 -18.18 -5.57 11.73
N VAL A 71 -18.76 -4.86 10.77
CA VAL A 71 -20.19 -4.99 10.42
C VAL A 71 -20.49 -6.39 9.89
N HIS A 72 -19.65 -6.91 9.01
CA HIS A 72 -19.80 -8.25 8.46
C HIS A 72 -19.74 -9.33 9.56
N SER A 73 -18.78 -9.22 10.49
CA SER A 73 -18.66 -10.11 11.65
C SER A 73 -19.89 -10.05 12.55
N LYS A 74 -20.43 -8.85 12.81
CA LYS A 74 -21.67 -8.68 13.57
C LYS A 74 -22.86 -9.34 12.88
N CYS A 75 -22.98 -9.19 11.56
CA CYS A 75 -24.07 -9.79 10.78
C CYS A 75 -24.00 -11.32 10.81
N MET A 76 -22.80 -11.90 10.59
CA MET A 76 -22.60 -13.35 10.73
C MET A 76 -22.95 -13.87 12.13
N LYS A 77 -22.54 -13.14 13.18
CA LYS A 77 -22.89 -13.48 14.58
C LYS A 77 -24.40 -13.55 14.80
N MET A 78 -25.16 -12.67 14.16
CA MET A 78 -26.63 -12.67 14.25
C MET A 78 -27.28 -13.83 13.47
N GLN A 79 -26.68 -14.29 12.38
CA GLN A 79 -27.18 -15.41 11.56
C GLN A 79 -26.94 -16.79 12.20
N LEU A 80 -26.06 -16.89 13.20
CA LEU A 80 -25.78 -18.16 13.87
C LEU A 80 -27.04 -18.73 14.54
N ALA A 81 -27.39 -19.97 14.19
CA ALA A 81 -28.53 -20.68 14.78
C ALA A 81 -28.42 -20.77 16.31
N SER A 82 -27.21 -20.83 16.88
CA SER A 82 -26.98 -20.78 18.32
C SER A 82 -27.32 -19.41 18.93
N PHE A 83 -27.03 -18.32 18.23
CA PHE A 83 -27.39 -16.97 18.66
C PHE A 83 -28.91 -16.76 18.58
N LEU A 84 -29.55 -17.19 17.49
CA LEU A 84 -31.00 -17.19 17.36
C LEU A 84 -31.69 -18.03 18.44
N ARG A 85 -31.20 -19.24 18.71
CA ARG A 85 -31.69 -20.09 19.81
C ARG A 85 -31.56 -19.41 21.17
N LYS A 86 -30.39 -18.86 21.49
CA LYS A 86 -30.19 -18.11 22.75
C LYS A 86 -31.13 -16.91 22.86
N LYS A 87 -31.31 -16.15 21.77
CA LYS A 87 -32.21 -15.00 21.72
C LYS A 87 -33.66 -15.42 21.91
N LEU A 88 -34.13 -16.47 21.23
CA LEU A 88 -35.49 -16.99 21.36
C LEU A 88 -35.79 -17.55 22.76
N VAL A 89 -34.81 -18.24 23.38
CA VAL A 89 -34.91 -18.68 24.78
C VAL A 89 -35.06 -17.48 25.71
N HIS A 90 -34.28 -16.42 25.51
CA HIS A 90 -34.30 -15.25 26.39
C HIS A 90 -35.55 -14.37 26.19
N VAL A 91 -36.07 -14.25 24.97
CA VAL A 91 -37.22 -13.36 24.66
C VAL A 91 -38.56 -14.08 24.84
N ASN A 92 -38.65 -15.34 24.46
CA ASN A 92 -39.92 -16.09 24.40
C ASN A 92 -39.94 -17.31 25.32
N GLY A 93 -38.85 -17.62 26.05
CA GLY A 93 -38.75 -18.82 26.89
C GLY A 93 -38.66 -20.13 26.12
N LEU A 94 -38.63 -20.08 24.78
CA LEU A 94 -38.69 -21.24 23.90
C LEU A 94 -37.35 -22.00 23.91
N LYS A 95 -37.30 -23.11 24.65
CA LYS A 95 -36.15 -24.02 24.68
C LYS A 95 -36.28 -25.11 23.62
N HIS A 96 -35.15 -25.54 23.10
CA HIS A 96 -35.09 -26.73 22.25
C HIS A 96 -35.39 -27.97 23.10
N LEU A 97 -36.23 -28.86 22.60
CA LEU A 97 -36.52 -30.15 23.23
C LEU A 97 -35.28 -31.04 23.06
N GLU A 98 -34.74 -31.56 24.16
CA GLU A 98 -33.61 -32.52 24.13
C GLU A 98 -34.06 -33.92 23.68
N VAL A 99 -35.36 -34.19 23.75
CA VAL A 99 -35.98 -35.48 23.46
C VAL A 99 -37.12 -35.25 22.47
N PRO A 100 -37.29 -36.08 21.42
CA PRO A 100 -38.40 -35.94 20.48
C PRO A 100 -39.76 -36.08 21.20
N PRO A 101 -40.80 -35.36 20.75
CA PRO A 101 -42.13 -35.46 21.35
C PRO A 101 -42.75 -36.84 21.13
N TYR A 102 -43.56 -37.27 22.09
CA TYR A 102 -44.30 -38.53 22.01
C TYR A 102 -45.53 -38.38 21.12
N GLU A 103 -45.77 -39.36 20.26
CA GLU A 103 -47.01 -39.49 19.50
C GLU A 103 -48.02 -40.26 20.34
N LEU A 104 -49.21 -39.68 20.54
CA LEU A 104 -50.33 -40.36 21.18
C LEU A 104 -51.07 -41.15 20.11
N ILE A 105 -50.89 -42.47 20.10
CA ILE A 105 -51.68 -43.38 19.27
C ILE A 105 -52.91 -43.77 20.08
N LEU A 106 -54.11 -43.47 19.57
CA LEU A 106 -55.36 -43.98 20.12
C LEU A 106 -55.51 -45.43 19.65
N GLU A 107 -55.54 -46.36 20.60
CA GLU A 107 -55.87 -47.77 20.36
C GLU A 107 -57.40 -47.90 20.37
N ASP A 108 -57.98 -48.45 19.30
CA ASP A 108 -59.42 -48.75 19.16
C ASP A 108 -59.83 -49.99 19.97
#